data_AF-A0A6I7NUP6-F1
#
_entry.id   AF-A0A6I7NUP6-F1
#
_cell.length_a   1.000
_cell.length_b   1.000
_cell.length_c   1.000
_cell.angle_alpha   90.00
_cell.angle_beta   90.00
_cell.angle_gamma   90.00
#
_symmetry.space_group_name_H-M   'P 1'
#
loop_
_entity.id
_entity.type
_entity.pdbx_description
1 polymer ?
#
loop_
_entity_poly.entity_id
_entity_poly.type
_entity_poly.pdbx_seq_one_letter_code
_entity_poly.pdbx_strand_id
1 'polypeptide(L)'
;MKIIKRLSLCILYFFVTISCKNSPEIEIPEDIAVMEHVAAFSGKEAPKGAVSFERVTAFGDTEEFYFGQLGAINVDERDRVYLADGREGLIHIYNGDGSYIRSVGGKGGGPGEFQSISSLEADDSFLYAMDIVQRRLTAFHLDDFSLAFTLNPGNEQDGIAGNPVDFAVLSDGN
;
A
#
# COMPACT_ATOMS: atom_id res chain seq x y z
N MET A 1 67.86 -3.10 -44.44
CA MET A 1 66.51 -2.75 -44.90
C MET A 1 65.53 -3.00 -43.76
N LYS A 2 65.22 -1.95 -42.98
CA LYS A 2 64.41 -1.96 -41.75
C LYS A 2 62.96 -1.55 -42.10
N ILE A 3 62.02 -2.47 -42.30
CA ILE A 3 60.61 -2.09 -42.58
C ILE A 3 59.56 -2.87 -41.76
N ILE A 4 59.89 -3.99 -41.11
CA ILE A 4 58.85 -4.91 -40.59
C ILE A 4 58.31 -4.56 -39.16
N LYS A 5 58.89 -3.61 -38.42
CA LYS A 5 58.45 -3.32 -37.04
C LYS A 5 57.34 -2.26 -36.88
N ARG A 6 56.79 -1.68 -37.95
CA ARG A 6 55.74 -0.64 -37.84
C ARG A 6 54.31 -1.13 -38.05
N LEU A 7 54.10 -2.37 -38.51
CA LEU A 7 52.76 -2.86 -38.85
C LEU A 7 51.99 -3.45 -37.65
N SER A 8 52.68 -3.97 -36.63
CA SER A 8 52.02 -4.51 -35.43
C SER A 8 51.49 -3.47 -34.45
N LEU A 9 52.00 -2.23 -34.47
CA LEU A 9 51.58 -1.20 -33.52
C LEU A 9 50.31 -0.46 -33.98
N CYS A 10 50.05 -0.40 -35.30
CA CYS A 10 48.84 0.24 -35.83
C CYS A 10 47.60 -0.65 -35.69
N ILE A 11 47.74 -1.99 -35.78
CA ILE A 11 46.62 -2.91 -35.61
C ILE A 11 46.19 -2.97 -34.13
N LEU A 12 47.14 -2.88 -33.19
CA LEU A 12 46.80 -2.84 -31.76
C LEU A 12 46.10 -1.53 -31.35
N TYR A 13 46.38 -0.41 -32.03
CA TYR A 13 45.70 0.86 -31.78
C TYR A 13 44.28 0.91 -32.38
N PHE A 14 44.03 0.13 -33.44
CA PHE A 14 42.70 0.04 -34.07
C PHE A 14 41.69 -0.76 -33.24
N PHE A 15 42.14 -1.64 -32.34
CA PHE A 15 41.27 -2.44 -31.47
C PHE A 15 40.82 -1.74 -30.18
N VAL A 16 41.35 -0.54 -29.86
CA VAL A 16 41.07 0.13 -28.56
C VAL A 16 39.92 1.14 -28.62
N THR A 17 39.36 1.47 -29.79
CA THR A 17 38.26 2.47 -29.89
C THR A 17 36.86 1.89 -30.09
N ILE A 18 36.68 0.58 -30.05
CA ILE A 18 35.32 0.00 -29.96
C ILE A 18 34.90 0.03 -28.49
N SER A 19 34.81 1.25 -27.96
CA SER A 19 34.05 1.53 -26.75
C SER A 19 32.58 1.33 -27.11
N CYS A 20 31.96 0.27 -26.60
CA CYS A 20 30.53 0.04 -26.74
C CYS A 20 29.76 1.28 -26.24
N LYS A 21 29.33 2.13 -27.16
CA LYS A 21 28.38 3.21 -26.87
C LYS A 21 27.04 2.83 -27.48
N ASN A 22 26.43 1.78 -26.93
CA ASN A 22 25.05 1.37 -27.23
C ASN A 22 24.16 1.57 -26.00
N SER A 23 24.25 2.74 -25.36
CA SER A 23 23.17 3.20 -24.50
C SER A 23 22.17 3.91 -25.42
N PRO A 24 20.90 3.49 -25.47
CA PRO A 24 19.90 4.20 -26.27
C PRO A 24 19.81 5.63 -25.73
N GLU A 25 20.12 6.60 -26.58
CA GLU A 25 19.98 8.02 -26.25
C GLU A 25 18.48 8.31 -26.16
N ILE A 26 18.01 8.58 -24.94
CA ILE A 26 16.62 8.92 -24.70
C ILE A 26 16.49 10.41 -24.97
N GLU A 27 15.85 10.78 -26.09
CA GLU A 27 15.54 12.17 -26.39
C GLU A 27 14.50 12.68 -25.39
N ILE A 28 14.93 13.58 -24.50
CA ILE A 28 14.06 14.24 -23.52
C ILE A 28 13.58 15.55 -24.16
N PRO A 29 12.26 15.77 -24.31
CA PRO A 29 11.71 17.04 -24.78
C PRO A 29 12.24 18.25 -23.98
N GLU A 30 12.47 19.39 -24.65
CA GLU A 30 13.08 20.58 -24.02
C GLU A 30 12.30 21.09 -22.79
N ASP A 31 10.97 20.98 -22.82
CA ASP A 31 10.07 21.35 -21.73
C ASP A 31 10.19 20.42 -20.50
N ILE A 32 10.66 19.20 -20.68
CA ILE A 32 10.95 18.24 -19.61
C ILE A 32 12.41 18.35 -19.16
N ALA A 33 13.33 18.64 -20.07
CA ALA A 33 14.76 18.75 -19.79
C ALA A 33 15.12 19.90 -18.84
N VAL A 34 14.24 20.90 -18.67
CA VAL A 34 14.41 22.01 -17.73
C VAL A 34 14.05 21.68 -16.28
N MET A 35 13.47 20.50 -16.02
CA MET A 35 13.07 20.09 -14.67
C MET A 35 14.26 19.50 -13.88
N GLU A 36 14.34 19.82 -12.59
CA GLU A 36 15.28 19.17 -11.68
C GLU A 36 14.76 17.77 -11.28
N HIS A 37 15.66 16.79 -11.17
CA HIS A 37 15.35 15.39 -10.80
C HIS A 37 14.56 14.55 -11.82
N VAL A 38 14.78 14.76 -13.12
CA VAL A 38 14.22 13.91 -14.18
C VAL A 38 15.06 12.65 -14.40
N ALA A 39 14.42 11.49 -14.32
CA ALA A 39 14.97 10.22 -14.78
C ALA A 39 14.18 9.74 -16.01
N ALA A 40 14.88 9.50 -17.12
CA ALA A 40 14.28 8.97 -18.33
C ALA A 40 14.69 7.50 -18.48
N PHE A 41 13.71 6.62 -18.73
CA PHE A 41 13.91 5.18 -18.87
C PHE A 41 13.48 4.73 -20.26
N SER A 42 14.30 3.91 -20.92
CA SER A 42 13.92 3.31 -22.20
C SER A 42 12.99 2.13 -21.93
N GLY A 43 11.79 2.11 -22.51
CA GLY A 43 10.89 0.94 -22.44
C GLY A 43 11.45 -0.33 -23.11
N LYS A 44 12.64 -0.26 -23.71
CA LYS A 44 13.38 -1.39 -24.31
C LYS A 44 14.43 -1.98 -23.37
N GLU A 45 14.66 -1.37 -22.21
CA GLU A 45 15.60 -1.87 -21.22
C GLU A 45 14.99 -3.10 -20.53
N ALA A 46 15.72 -4.22 -20.49
CA ALA A 46 15.26 -5.40 -19.76
C ALA A 46 15.14 -5.06 -18.26
N PRO A 47 14.18 -5.66 -17.52
CA PRO A 47 14.05 -5.46 -16.09
C PRO A 47 15.38 -5.74 -15.39
N LYS A 48 15.83 -4.81 -14.55
CA LYS A 48 17.09 -4.95 -13.79
C LYS A 48 17.00 -6.00 -12.68
N GLY A 49 15.80 -6.48 -12.38
CA GLY A 49 15.52 -7.56 -11.45
C GLY A 49 14.12 -8.13 -11.71
N ALA A 50 13.85 -9.30 -11.13
CA ALA A 50 12.53 -9.90 -11.13
C ALA A 50 11.96 -9.84 -9.71
N VAL A 51 10.69 -9.48 -9.59
CA VAL A 51 9.91 -9.65 -8.36
C VAL A 51 9.07 -10.91 -8.56
N SER A 52 9.23 -11.88 -7.66
CA SER A 52 8.38 -13.06 -7.59
C SER A 52 7.51 -12.98 -6.34
N PHE A 53 6.25 -13.34 -6.48
CA PHE A 53 5.32 -13.44 -5.36
C PHE A 53 5.13 -14.92 -5.03
N GLU A 54 5.30 -15.25 -3.75
CA GLU A 54 4.93 -16.56 -3.22
C GLU A 54 3.68 -16.39 -2.36
N ARG A 55 2.67 -17.22 -2.59
CA ARG A 55 1.47 -17.23 -1.74
C ARG A 55 1.87 -17.78 -0.37
N VAL A 56 1.83 -16.93 0.64
CA VAL A 56 2.13 -17.31 2.03
C VAL A 56 0.89 -17.87 2.72
N THR A 57 -0.24 -17.16 2.65
CA THR A 57 -1.49 -17.57 3.31
C THR A 57 -2.72 -17.11 2.52
N ALA A 58 -3.91 -17.48 2.98
CA ALA A 58 -5.19 -16.95 2.52
C ALA A 58 -6.17 -16.77 3.69
N PHE A 59 -6.96 -15.70 3.62
CA PHE A 59 -7.93 -15.34 4.64
C PHE A 59 -9.36 -15.55 4.11
N GLY A 60 -10.22 -16.10 4.95
CA GLY A 60 -11.62 -16.41 4.60
C GLY A 60 -11.79 -17.49 3.52
N ASP A 61 -10.80 -18.36 3.35
CA ASP A 61 -10.94 -19.62 2.59
C ASP A 61 -11.69 -20.66 3.45
N THR A 62 -12.94 -20.34 3.79
CA THR A 62 -13.81 -21.17 4.64
C THR A 62 -15.20 -21.25 4.04
N GLU A 63 -15.86 -22.41 4.12
CA GLU A 63 -17.27 -22.55 3.71
C GLU A 63 -18.24 -21.82 4.65
N GLU A 64 -17.76 -21.34 5.81
CA GLU A 64 -18.56 -20.73 6.88
C GLU A 64 -18.79 -19.21 6.69
N PHE A 65 -17.87 -18.51 6.04
CA PHE A 65 -17.91 -17.04 5.90
C PHE A 65 -17.73 -16.63 4.44
N TYR A 66 -18.73 -15.95 3.89
CA TYR A 66 -18.65 -15.33 2.57
C TYR A 66 -18.50 -13.83 2.75
N PHE A 67 -17.40 -13.26 2.26
CA PHE A 67 -17.26 -11.81 2.19
C PHE A 67 -18.30 -11.25 1.21
N GLY A 68 -19.19 -10.40 1.70
CA GLY A 68 -20.21 -9.78 0.87
C GLY A 68 -19.66 -8.65 0.01
N GLN A 69 -18.81 -7.80 0.59
CA GLN A 69 -18.10 -6.73 -0.11
C GLN A 69 -16.83 -6.37 0.67
N LEU A 70 -15.65 -6.69 0.14
CA LEU A 70 -14.39 -6.30 0.78
C LEU A 70 -14.22 -4.77 0.66
N GLY A 71 -14.26 -4.08 1.79
CA GLY A 71 -14.11 -2.63 1.87
C GLY A 71 -12.65 -2.19 2.07
N ALA A 72 -12.02 -2.73 3.11
CA ALA A 72 -10.68 -2.34 3.56
C ALA A 72 -9.95 -3.52 4.21
N ILE A 73 -8.62 -3.46 4.20
CA ILE A 73 -7.70 -4.40 4.86
C ILE A 73 -6.64 -3.62 5.64
N ASN A 74 -6.27 -4.08 6.83
CA ASN A 74 -5.15 -3.54 7.60
C ASN A 74 -4.47 -4.66 8.40
N VAL A 75 -3.24 -4.41 8.88
CA VAL A 75 -2.46 -5.34 9.71
C VAL A 75 -1.82 -4.56 10.85
N ASP A 76 -1.97 -5.03 12.09
CA ASP A 76 -1.32 -4.39 13.24
C ASP A 76 0.09 -4.94 13.53
N GLU A 77 0.79 -4.33 14.48
CA GLU A 77 2.13 -4.75 14.90
C GLU A 77 2.18 -6.16 15.54
N ARG A 78 1.02 -6.73 15.92
CA ARG A 78 0.90 -8.09 16.45
C ARG A 78 0.63 -9.11 15.34
N ASP A 79 0.79 -8.72 14.08
CA ASP A 79 0.53 -9.51 12.88
C ASP A 79 -0.92 -10.00 12.80
N ARG A 80 -1.89 -9.23 13.31
CA ARG A 80 -3.31 -9.52 13.15
C ARG A 80 -3.84 -8.81 11.93
N VAL A 81 -4.61 -9.53 11.11
CA VAL A 81 -5.18 -9.05 9.85
C VAL A 81 -6.65 -8.71 10.05
N TYR A 82 -7.02 -7.50 9.65
CA TYR A 82 -8.36 -6.94 9.74
C TYR A 82 -8.97 -6.84 8.34
N LEU A 83 -10.16 -7.40 8.15
CA LEU A 83 -10.88 -7.37 6.88
C LEU A 83 -12.29 -6.82 7.09
N ALA A 84 -12.60 -5.69 6.45
CA ALA A 84 -13.94 -5.13 6.46
C ALA A 84 -14.85 -5.84 5.44
N ASP A 85 -15.91 -6.48 5.92
CA ASP A 85 -17.06 -6.87 5.13
C ASP A 85 -18.11 -5.75 5.16
N GLY A 86 -18.09 -4.91 4.11
CA GLY A 86 -18.99 -3.78 3.96
C GLY A 86 -20.46 -4.18 3.79
N ARG A 87 -20.78 -5.42 3.36
CA ARG A 87 -22.18 -5.84 3.20
C ARG A 87 -22.86 -6.08 4.54
N GLU A 88 -22.14 -6.78 5.42
CA GLU A 88 -22.59 -7.18 6.75
C GLU A 88 -22.23 -6.12 7.81
N GLY A 89 -21.40 -5.14 7.46
CA GLY A 89 -20.92 -4.13 8.40
C GLY A 89 -20.03 -4.74 9.47
N LEU A 90 -19.31 -5.81 9.14
CA LEU A 90 -18.44 -6.55 10.06
C LEU A 90 -16.98 -6.28 9.75
N ILE A 91 -16.15 -6.32 10.79
CA ILE A 91 -14.69 -6.40 10.65
C ILE A 91 -14.28 -7.78 11.13
N HIS A 92 -13.78 -8.60 10.22
CA HIS A 92 -13.22 -9.92 10.52
C HIS A 92 -11.76 -9.78 10.94
N ILE A 93 -11.39 -10.50 11.98
CA ILE A 93 -10.07 -10.42 12.61
C ILE A 93 -9.42 -11.80 12.55
N TYR A 94 -8.21 -11.86 12.03
CA TYR A 94 -7.41 -13.08 11.87
C TYR A 94 -6.02 -12.90 12.47
N ASN A 95 -5.36 -13.99 12.84
CA ASN A 95 -3.89 -13.99 13.01
C ASN A 95 -3.21 -14.02 11.64
N GLY A 96 -1.96 -13.58 11.54
CA GLY A 96 -1.19 -13.54 10.29
C GLY A 96 -0.97 -14.90 9.63
N ASP A 97 -1.15 -15.99 10.37
CA ASP A 97 -1.16 -17.36 9.84
C ASP A 97 -2.46 -17.73 9.09
N GLY A 98 -3.49 -16.89 9.14
CA GLY A 98 -4.79 -17.11 8.51
C GLY A 98 -5.86 -17.65 9.46
N SER A 99 -5.54 -17.96 10.72
CA SER A 99 -6.53 -18.45 11.69
C SER A 99 -7.49 -17.34 12.13
N TYR A 100 -8.79 -17.64 12.13
CA TYR A 100 -9.83 -16.69 12.53
C TYR A 100 -9.85 -16.48 14.04
N ILE A 101 -9.90 -15.22 14.47
CA ILE A 101 -10.02 -14.84 15.87
C ILE A 101 -11.50 -14.57 16.20
N ARG A 102 -12.09 -13.56 15.56
CA ARG A 102 -13.48 -13.13 15.77
C ARG A 102 -13.89 -12.06 14.76
N SER A 103 -15.13 -11.58 14.88
CA SER A 103 -15.56 -10.34 14.25
C SER A 103 -16.05 -9.31 15.28
N VAL A 104 -16.06 -8.06 14.86
CA VAL A 104 -16.71 -6.94 15.56
C VAL A 104 -17.57 -6.13 14.60
N GLY A 105 -18.49 -5.37 15.19
CA GLY A 105 -19.43 -4.53 14.47
C GLY A 105 -20.72 -5.23 14.10
N GLY A 106 -21.37 -4.72 13.06
CA GLY A 106 -22.63 -5.20 12.52
C GLY A 106 -23.32 -4.11 11.71
N LYS A 107 -24.21 -4.51 10.81
CA LYS A 107 -24.95 -3.56 9.98
C LYS A 107 -25.93 -2.73 10.79
N GLY A 108 -25.83 -1.40 10.72
CA GLY A 108 -26.74 -0.51 11.43
C GLY A 108 -26.18 0.88 11.66
N GLY A 109 -26.76 1.62 12.60
CA GLY A 109 -26.39 3.00 12.92
C GLY A 109 -26.06 3.24 14.40
N GLY A 110 -26.25 2.23 15.23
CA GLY A 110 -25.94 2.26 16.66
C GLY A 110 -24.43 2.24 16.95
N PRO A 111 -24.04 2.34 18.23
CA PRO A 111 -22.63 2.29 18.63
C PRO A 111 -21.96 0.99 18.17
N GLY A 112 -20.83 1.12 17.45
CA GLY A 112 -20.12 -0.02 16.88
C GLY A 112 -20.74 -0.60 15.60
N GLU A 113 -21.88 -0.08 15.12
CA GLU A 113 -22.51 -0.56 13.88
C GLU A 113 -22.07 0.26 12.65
N PHE A 114 -22.13 -0.35 11.46
CA PHE A 114 -21.62 0.22 10.22
C PHE A 114 -22.64 0.16 9.08
N GLN A 115 -22.54 1.12 8.17
CA GLN A 115 -23.24 1.22 6.89
C GLN A 115 -22.27 1.02 5.73
N SER A 116 -21.05 1.54 5.84
CA SER A 116 -20.02 1.42 4.80
C SER A 116 -18.62 1.67 5.37
N ILE A 117 -17.95 0.60 5.79
CA ILE A 117 -16.55 0.67 6.25
C ILE A 117 -15.65 0.90 5.04
N SER A 118 -14.98 2.05 5.01
CA SER A 118 -14.16 2.52 3.90
C SER A 118 -12.66 2.36 4.14
N SER A 119 -12.24 2.48 5.39
CA SER A 119 -10.84 2.46 5.80
C SER A 119 -10.73 1.84 7.19
N LEU A 120 -9.64 1.13 7.40
CA LEU A 120 -9.23 0.51 8.66
C LEU A 120 -7.79 0.91 8.93
N GLU A 121 -7.51 1.37 10.15
CA GLU A 121 -6.15 1.65 10.61
C GLU A 121 -5.99 1.14 12.03
N ALA A 122 -4.77 0.75 12.40
CA ALA A 122 -4.46 0.32 13.76
C ALA A 122 -3.20 1.04 14.27
N ASP A 123 -3.22 1.38 15.56
CA ASP A 123 -2.02 1.76 16.33
C ASP A 123 -1.78 0.74 17.45
N ASP A 124 -0.97 1.08 18.46
CA ASP A 124 -0.65 0.18 19.57
C ASP A 124 -1.86 -0.15 20.47
N SER A 125 -2.88 0.69 20.45
CA SER A 125 -4.01 0.70 21.40
C SER A 125 -5.36 0.39 20.75
N PHE A 126 -5.59 0.85 19.52
CA PHE A 126 -6.90 0.87 18.89
C PHE A 126 -6.88 0.38 17.45
N LEU A 127 -7.96 -0.31 17.09
CA LEU A 127 -8.40 -0.48 15.71
C LEU A 127 -9.43 0.59 15.40
N TYR A 128 -9.15 1.41 14.40
CA TYR A 128 -10.03 2.46 13.90
C TYR A 128 -10.73 2.01 12.63
N ALA A 129 -12.01 2.34 12.51
CA ALA A 129 -12.83 2.08 11.33
C ALA A 129 -13.57 3.34 10.91
N MET A 130 -13.42 3.74 9.64
CA MET A 130 -14.13 4.89 9.08
C MET A 130 -15.37 4.45 8.31
N ASP A 131 -16.53 4.91 8.78
CA ASP A 131 -17.79 4.83 8.06
C ASP A 131 -18.06 6.14 7.31
N ILE A 132 -17.96 6.11 5.99
CA ILE A 132 -18.16 7.30 5.15
C ILE A 132 -19.62 7.70 4.99
N VAL A 133 -20.56 6.76 5.16
CA VAL A 133 -22.00 7.05 5.06
C VAL A 133 -22.48 7.69 6.36
N GLN A 134 -22.02 7.17 7.49
CA GLN A 134 -22.32 7.73 8.81
C GLN A 134 -21.42 8.91 9.19
N ARG A 135 -20.33 9.14 8.43
CA ARG A 135 -19.30 10.18 8.69
C ARG A 135 -18.69 10.02 10.08
N ARG A 136 -18.27 8.80 10.37
CA ARG A 136 -18.02 8.35 11.73
C ARG A 136 -16.77 7.49 11.80
N LEU A 137 -15.83 7.90 12.65
CA LEU A 137 -14.69 7.09 13.04
C LEU A 137 -15.06 6.32 14.31
N THR A 138 -14.93 5.00 14.28
CA THR A 138 -15.18 4.14 15.44
C THR A 138 -13.88 3.45 15.83
N ALA A 139 -13.53 3.51 17.11
CA ALA A 139 -12.33 2.87 17.66
C ALA A 139 -12.71 1.69 18.55
N PHE A 140 -12.01 0.56 18.38
CA PHE A 140 -12.08 -0.61 19.25
C PHE A 140 -10.75 -0.82 19.96
N HIS A 141 -10.78 -1.22 21.22
CA HIS A 141 -9.56 -1.60 21.94
C HIS A 141 -8.91 -2.82 21.28
N LEU A 142 -7.59 -2.80 21.08
CA LEU A 142 -6.89 -3.92 20.45
C LEU A 142 -6.75 -5.16 21.36
N ASP A 143 -6.96 -5.03 22.66
CA ASP A 143 -6.77 -6.14 23.59
C ASP A 143 -7.99 -7.08 23.64
N ASP A 144 -9.20 -6.51 23.59
CA ASP A 144 -10.45 -7.28 23.70
C ASP A 144 -11.47 -6.97 22.61
N PHE A 145 -11.15 -6.07 21.69
CA PHE A 145 -12.01 -5.57 20.62
C PHE A 145 -13.35 -5.00 21.12
N SER A 146 -13.38 -4.50 22.36
CA SER A 146 -14.51 -3.73 22.88
C SER A 146 -14.55 -2.34 22.25
N LEU A 147 -15.76 -1.80 22.07
CA LEU A 147 -15.95 -0.44 21.56
C LEU A 147 -15.34 0.56 22.54
N ALA A 148 -14.34 1.32 22.10
CA ALA A 148 -13.70 2.35 22.90
C ALA A 148 -14.44 3.68 22.80
N PHE A 149 -14.51 4.24 21.59
CA PHE A 149 -15.15 5.52 21.35
C PHE A 149 -15.57 5.67 19.90
N THR A 150 -16.26 6.78 19.63
CA THR A 150 -16.70 7.15 18.29
C THR A 150 -16.62 8.65 18.12
N LEU A 151 -16.07 9.08 16.99
CA LEU A 151 -15.94 10.49 16.59
C LEU A 151 -16.77 10.71 15.33
N ASN A 152 -17.39 11.88 15.21
CA ASN A 152 -18.15 12.29 14.03
C ASN A 152 -17.44 13.47 13.33
N PRO A 153 -16.27 13.24 12.72
CA PRO A 153 -15.51 14.31 12.07
C PRO A 153 -16.37 15.03 11.03
N GLY A 154 -16.27 16.37 10.99
CA GLY A 154 -17.07 17.16 10.07
C GLY A 154 -18.45 17.56 10.58
N ASN A 155 -18.74 17.43 11.88
CA ASN A 155 -19.99 17.88 12.50
C ASN A 155 -19.92 19.30 13.08
N GLU A 156 -18.85 20.05 12.79
CA GLU A 156 -18.52 21.40 13.30
C GLU A 156 -18.37 21.55 14.83
N GLN A 157 -18.77 20.56 15.64
CA GLN A 157 -18.62 20.60 17.10
C GLN A 157 -17.15 20.53 17.52
N ASP A 158 -16.33 19.84 16.73
CA ASP A 158 -14.90 19.66 16.99
C ASP A 158 -14.02 20.56 16.11
N GLY A 159 -14.61 21.57 15.43
CA GLY A 159 -13.89 22.49 14.54
C GLY A 159 -13.40 21.89 13.23
N ILE A 160 -13.69 20.62 12.96
CA ILE A 160 -13.42 19.94 11.70
C ILE A 160 -14.66 20.08 10.82
N ALA A 161 -14.47 20.64 9.62
CA ALA A 161 -15.49 20.72 8.56
C ALA A 161 -15.07 19.84 7.38
N GLY A 162 -16.04 19.20 6.70
CA GLY A 162 -15.80 18.43 5.49
C GLY A 162 -16.35 17.00 5.52
N ASN A 163 -16.13 16.25 4.44
CA ASN A 163 -16.56 14.86 4.28
C ASN A 163 -15.31 13.97 4.28
N PRO A 164 -14.86 13.45 5.43
CA PRO A 164 -13.69 12.58 5.46
C PRO A 164 -14.02 11.30 4.67
N VAL A 165 -13.13 10.97 3.74
CA VAL A 165 -13.22 9.76 2.92
C VAL A 165 -12.15 8.74 3.29
N ASP A 166 -11.13 9.19 4.01
CA ASP A 166 -9.99 8.40 4.44
C ASP A 166 -9.33 9.07 5.66
N PHE A 167 -8.50 8.31 6.36
CA PHE A 167 -7.70 8.78 7.48
C PHE A 167 -6.42 7.94 7.60
N ALA A 168 -5.41 8.49 8.25
CA ALA A 168 -4.19 7.76 8.58
C ALA A 168 -3.85 8.04 10.05
N VAL A 169 -3.33 7.04 10.74
CA VAL A 169 -2.81 7.23 12.09
C VAL A 169 -1.34 7.63 11.98
N LEU A 170 -0.98 8.77 12.61
CA LEU A 170 0.39 9.24 12.62
C LEU A 170 1.16 8.58 13.76
N SER A 171 2.41 8.21 13.49
CA SER A 171 3.29 7.52 14.45
C SER A 171 3.70 8.38 15.65
N ASP A 172 3.38 9.67 15.65
CA ASP A 172 3.59 10.58 16.77
C ASP A 172 2.35 10.73 17.68
N GLY A 173 1.26 10.03 17.37
CA GLY A 173 0.03 10.04 18.17
C GLY A 173 -0.80 11.33 18.06
N ASN A 174 -0.56 12.15 17.03
CA ASN A 174 -1.36 13.35 16.71
C ASN A 174 -2.25 13.18 15.48
#